data_AF-A0A7S0NPX5-F1
#
_entry.id   AF-A0A7S0NPX5-F1
#
_cell.length_a   1.000
_cell.length_b   1.000
_cell.length_c   1.000
_cell.angle_alpha   90.00
_cell.angle_beta   90.00
_cell.angle_gamma   90.00
#
_symmetry.space_group_name_H-M   'P 1'
#
loop_
_entity.id
_entity.type
_entity.pdbx_description
1 polymer ?
#
loop_
_entity_poly.entity_id
_entity_poly.type
_entity_poly.pdbx_seq_one_letter_code
_entity_poly.pdbx_strand_id
1 'polypeptide(L)'
;MGMFEHVRRAVEHGDVLLEWDHSKGEPPAPLLKDVFGAERRRAKTLNFSIAYGKTAHGLAKDWGVTIEEAKQMLVAWYDDRPEVLAWQKKTIADAKRTGYTRTLMGRYRELPGIAGRNGALRSHMERAAINTPIQGGAADVMTLAMLKLRHSQRLQDLGFTLLLQVHDEVMFEGPAERAAEAKAEVVACMQRPFDDALPSLLVDLAV
;
A
#
# COMPACT_ATOMS: atom_id res chain seq x y z
N MET A 1 15.21 -8.75 3.52
CA MET A 1 15.28 -7.74 4.61
C MET A 1 16.70 -7.17 4.67
N GLY A 2 17.19 -6.61 3.57
CA GLY A 2 18.55 -6.12 3.40
C GLY A 2 18.81 -4.78 4.09
N MET A 3 17.77 -4.01 4.42
CA MET A 3 17.93 -2.74 5.13
C MET A 3 18.57 -2.89 6.52
N PHE A 4 18.27 -3.97 7.23
CA PHE A 4 18.70 -4.19 8.61
C PHE A 4 19.06 -5.67 8.82
N GLU A 5 20.33 -5.99 8.63
CA GLU A 5 20.85 -7.36 8.72
C GLU A 5 20.58 -8.02 10.09
N HIS A 6 20.68 -7.25 11.18
CA HIS A 6 20.38 -7.76 12.52
C HIS A 6 18.91 -8.14 12.71
N VAL A 7 17.99 -7.38 12.11
CA VAL A 7 16.55 -7.68 12.13
C VAL A 7 16.27 -8.95 11.32
N ARG A 8 16.91 -9.09 10.14
CA ARG A 8 16.79 -10.29 9.30
C ARG A 8 17.20 -11.55 10.08
N ARG A 9 18.36 -11.52 10.74
CA ARG A 9 18.86 -12.66 11.54
C ARG A 9 17.92 -13.02 12.68
N ALA A 10 17.41 -12.02 13.41
CA ALA A 10 16.47 -12.26 14.51
C ALA A 10 15.17 -12.93 14.02
N VAL A 11 14.66 -12.57 12.84
CA VAL A 11 13.51 -13.24 12.23
C VAL A 11 13.86 -14.66 11.79
N GLU A 12 15.01 -14.86 11.16
CA GLU A 12 15.44 -16.18 10.66
C GLU A 12 15.73 -17.19 11.78
N HIS A 13 16.22 -16.72 12.93
CA HIS A 13 16.44 -17.55 14.11
C HIS A 13 15.16 -17.80 14.92
N GLY A 14 14.06 -17.10 14.63
CA GLY A 14 12.83 -17.19 15.39
C GLY A 14 12.85 -16.41 16.72
N ASP A 15 13.82 -15.51 16.91
CA ASP A 15 13.90 -14.65 18.11
C ASP A 15 12.74 -13.65 18.16
N VAL A 16 12.20 -13.28 16.99
CA VAL A 16 11.02 -12.41 16.85
C VAL A 16 10.06 -12.91 15.79
N LEU A 17 8.77 -12.64 15.97
CA LEU A 17 7.74 -12.96 14.99
C LEU A 17 7.32 -11.72 14.19
N LEU A 18 7.09 -11.87 12.88
CA LEU A 18 6.59 -10.76 12.06
C LEU A 18 5.16 -10.35 12.47
N GLU A 19 4.29 -11.34 12.58
CA GLU A 19 2.89 -11.22 12.94
C GLU A 19 2.49 -12.44 13.78
N TRP A 20 1.44 -12.29 14.58
CA TRP A 20 0.86 -13.36 15.38
C TRP A 20 -0.65 -13.28 15.36
N ASP A 21 -1.28 -14.44 15.18
CA ASP A 21 -2.72 -14.59 15.29
C ASP A 21 -3.09 -14.81 16.77
N HIS A 22 -3.55 -13.74 17.42
CA HIS A 22 -3.93 -13.77 18.84
C HIS A 22 -5.12 -14.69 19.15
N SER A 23 -5.86 -15.17 18.14
CA SER A 23 -6.87 -16.22 18.36
C SER A 23 -6.24 -17.55 18.82
N LYS A 24 -4.93 -17.72 18.60
CA LYS A 24 -4.15 -18.91 18.99
C LYS A 24 -3.49 -18.78 20.38
N GLY A 25 -3.82 -17.72 21.14
CA GLY A 25 -3.26 -17.46 22.46
C GLY A 25 -2.09 -16.47 22.43
N GLU A 26 -1.22 -16.54 23.44
CA GLU A 26 -0.04 -15.67 23.55
C GLU A 26 1.06 -16.08 22.56
N PRO A 27 1.82 -15.11 22.01
CA PRO A 27 2.86 -15.41 21.04
C PRO A 27 4.04 -16.13 21.71
N PRO A 28 4.62 -17.17 21.07
CA PRO A 28 5.74 -17.93 21.61
C PRO A 28 7.07 -17.16 21.62
N ALA A 29 7.12 -16.01 20.93
CA ALA A 29 8.25 -15.09 20.87
C ALA A 29 7.71 -13.66 20.68
N PRO A 30 8.45 -12.62 21.12
CA PRO A 30 8.00 -11.24 20.97
C PRO A 30 7.80 -10.85 19.50
N LEU A 31 6.91 -9.89 19.23
CA LEU A 31 6.71 -9.43 17.86
C LEU A 31 7.85 -8.48 17.45
N LEU A 32 8.19 -8.51 16.16
CA LEU A 32 9.19 -7.63 15.56
C LEU A 32 8.90 -6.16 15.85
N LYS A 33 7.62 -5.77 15.85
CA LYS A 33 7.20 -4.39 16.13
C LYS A 33 7.52 -3.96 17.58
N ASP A 34 7.60 -4.92 18.50
CA ASP A 34 7.83 -4.68 19.93
C ASP A 34 9.34 -4.59 20.24
N VAL A 35 10.17 -5.35 19.51
CA VAL A 35 11.64 -5.36 19.69
C VAL A 35 12.35 -4.37 18.76
N PHE A 36 11.95 -4.29 17.49
CA PHE A 36 12.58 -3.49 16.43
C PHE A 36 11.64 -2.40 15.90
N GLY A 37 10.96 -1.70 16.82
CA GLY A 37 9.95 -0.69 16.48
C GLY A 37 10.51 0.49 15.67
N ALA A 38 11.76 0.88 15.89
CA ALA A 38 12.41 1.98 15.17
C ALA A 38 12.74 1.58 13.72
N GLU A 39 13.34 0.41 13.52
CA GLU A 39 13.66 -0.17 12.22
C GLU A 39 12.40 -0.40 11.41
N ARG A 40 11.35 -0.98 12.03
CA ARG A 40 10.04 -1.15 11.40
C ARG A 40 9.48 0.20 10.95
N ARG A 41 9.59 1.25 11.76
CA ARG A 41 9.12 2.60 11.40
C ARG A 41 9.90 3.14 10.21
N ARG A 42 11.24 3.00 10.20
CA ARG A 42 12.09 3.45 9.08
C ARG A 42 11.75 2.71 7.78
N ALA A 43 11.63 1.39 7.83
CA ALA A 43 11.23 0.56 6.70
C ALA A 43 9.82 0.91 6.20
N LYS A 44 8.87 1.13 7.12
CA LYS A 44 7.51 1.59 6.78
C LYS A 44 7.56 2.94 6.06
N THR A 45 8.29 3.92 6.60
CA THR A 45 8.48 5.21 5.96
C THR A 45 9.05 5.05 4.56
N LEU A 46 10.03 4.17 4.34
CA LEU A 46 10.58 3.91 3.00
C LEU A 46 9.51 3.36 2.05
N ASN A 47 8.82 2.29 2.46
CA ASN A 47 7.82 1.60 1.64
C ASN A 47 6.72 2.56 1.14
N PHE A 48 6.26 3.49 1.99
CA PHE A 48 5.29 4.51 1.57
C PHE A 48 5.96 5.63 0.77
N SER A 49 7.15 6.07 1.17
CA SER A 49 7.84 7.21 0.54
C SER A 49 8.37 6.93 -0.87
N ILE A 50 8.62 5.67 -1.21
CA ILE A 50 9.20 5.29 -2.50
C ILE A 50 8.22 5.53 -3.65
N ALA A 51 6.92 5.35 -3.41
CA ALA A 51 5.85 5.73 -4.34
C ALA A 51 5.82 7.25 -4.59
N TYR A 52 6.31 8.05 -3.64
CA TYR A 52 6.38 9.50 -3.74
C TYR A 52 7.77 10.00 -4.17
N GLY A 53 8.67 9.12 -4.63
CA GLY A 53 10.01 9.49 -5.12
C GLY A 53 10.83 10.30 -4.13
N LYS A 54 10.75 9.95 -2.85
CA LYS A 54 11.54 10.59 -1.79
C LYS A 54 13.03 10.33 -2.00
N THR A 55 13.84 11.37 -1.86
CA THR A 55 15.29 11.29 -2.03
C THR A 55 15.98 10.85 -0.74
N ALA A 56 17.23 10.39 -0.83
CA ALA A 56 18.05 10.09 0.35
C ALA A 56 18.15 11.28 1.33
N HIS A 57 18.13 12.52 0.84
CA HIS A 57 18.08 13.72 1.68
C HIS A 57 16.79 13.79 2.51
N GLY A 58 15.64 13.53 1.89
CA GLY A 58 14.35 13.49 2.59
C GLY A 58 14.29 12.35 3.60
N LEU A 59 14.84 11.19 3.26
CA LEU A 59 14.90 10.02 4.15
C LEU A 59 15.85 10.25 5.33
N ALA A 60 16.99 10.89 5.12
CA ALA A 60 17.94 11.25 6.18
C ALA A 60 17.27 12.12 7.26
N LYS A 61 16.48 13.12 6.84
CA LYS A 61 15.71 13.97 7.74
C LYS A 61 14.66 13.19 8.53
N ASP A 62 13.88 12.34 7.86
CA ASP A 62 12.84 11.53 8.50
C ASP A 62 13.40 10.52 9.51
N TRP A 63 14.57 9.96 9.22
CA TRP A 63 15.17 8.91 10.03
C TRP A 63 16.12 9.43 11.11
N GLY A 64 16.48 10.71 11.06
CA GLY A 64 17.46 11.32 11.96
C GLY A 64 18.87 10.74 11.77
N VAL A 65 19.25 10.45 10.52
CA VAL A 65 20.53 9.81 10.16
C VAL A 65 21.28 10.67 9.14
N THR A 66 22.54 10.33 8.88
CA THR A 66 23.31 10.99 7.83
C THR A 66 22.75 10.68 6.44
N ILE A 67 23.04 11.56 5.47
CA ILE A 67 22.65 11.33 4.07
C ILE A 67 23.28 10.03 3.53
N GLU A 68 24.48 9.68 3.98
CA GLU A 68 25.18 8.49 3.53
C GLU A 68 24.51 7.21 4.05
N GLU A 69 24.17 7.15 5.34
CA GLU A 69 23.38 6.04 5.90
C GLU A 69 22.02 5.91 5.20
N ALA A 70 21.37 7.04 4.90
CA ALA A 70 20.10 7.02 4.18
C ALA A 70 20.24 6.46 2.75
N LYS A 71 21.33 6.79 2.05
CA LYS A 71 21.62 6.21 0.73
C LYS A 71 21.89 4.72 0.81
N GLN A 72 22.68 4.27 1.79
CA GLN A 72 23.00 2.85 1.97
C GLN A 72 21.73 2.03 2.24
N MET A 73 20.86 2.51 3.13
CA MET A 73 19.56 1.86 3.38
C MET A 73 18.66 1.84 2.12
N LEU A 74 18.67 2.91 1.33
CA LEU A 74 17.91 2.98 0.08
C LEU A 74 18.43 1.97 -0.96
N VAL A 75 19.75 1.86 -1.11
CA VAL A 75 20.40 0.89 -2.00
C VAL A 75 20.05 -0.52 -1.57
N ALA A 76 20.26 -0.86 -0.29
CA ALA A 76 19.95 -2.18 0.26
C ALA A 76 18.47 -2.56 0.08
N TRP A 77 17.55 -1.59 0.15
CA TRP A 77 16.13 -1.84 -0.14
C TRP A 77 15.86 -2.12 -1.62
N TYR A 78 16.48 -1.37 -2.53
CA TYR A 78 16.30 -1.62 -3.97
C TYR A 78 16.98 -2.91 -4.43
N ASP A 79 18.08 -3.31 -3.80
CA ASP A 79 18.74 -4.59 -4.04
C ASP A 79 17.83 -5.76 -3.60
N ASP A 80 17.07 -5.56 -2.53
CA ASP A 80 16.01 -6.48 -2.06
C ASP A 80 14.77 -6.48 -2.98
N ARG A 81 14.48 -5.36 -3.65
CA ARG A 81 13.26 -5.13 -4.46
C ARG A 81 13.57 -4.57 -5.85
N PRO A 82 14.41 -5.25 -6.66
CA PRO A 82 14.85 -4.75 -7.96
C PRO A 82 13.69 -4.52 -8.93
N GLU A 83 12.60 -5.29 -8.79
CA GLU A 83 11.37 -5.16 -9.56
C GLU A 83 10.70 -3.79 -9.41
N VAL A 84 10.79 -3.17 -8.22
CA VAL A 84 10.20 -1.85 -7.98
C VAL A 84 10.95 -0.78 -8.76
N LEU A 85 12.28 -0.81 -8.72
CA LEU A 85 13.11 0.14 -9.47
C LEU A 85 12.92 -0.03 -10.98
N ALA A 86 12.85 -1.27 -11.46
CA ALA A 86 12.59 -1.58 -12.86
C ALA A 86 11.23 -1.03 -13.30
N TRP A 87 10.18 -1.26 -12.52
CA TRP A 87 8.84 -0.73 -12.77
C TRP A 87 8.79 0.80 -12.76
N GLN A 88 9.44 1.47 -11.80
CA GLN A 88 9.50 2.93 -11.74
C GLN A 88 10.18 3.53 -12.99
N LYS A 89 11.33 2.97 -13.39
CA LYS A 89 12.05 3.40 -14.59
C LYS A 89 11.19 3.25 -15.85
N LYS A 90 10.52 2.10 -15.99
CA LYS A 90 9.59 1.84 -17.09
C LYS A 90 8.44 2.83 -17.11
N THR A 91 7.77 3.01 -15.97
CA THR A 91 6.64 3.93 -15.82
C THR A 91 7.01 5.36 -16.19
N ILE A 92 8.17 5.86 -15.75
CA ILE A 92 8.67 7.19 -16.11
C ILE A 92 8.97 7.27 -17.61
N ALA A 93 9.61 6.25 -18.19
CA ALA A 93 9.94 6.23 -19.62
C ALA A 93 8.68 6.25 -20.50
N ASP A 94 7.68 5.45 -20.14
CA ASP A 94 6.38 5.42 -20.83
C ASP A 94 5.65 6.76 -20.70
N ALA A 95 5.68 7.37 -19.51
CA ALA A 95 5.08 8.67 -19.27
C ALA A 95 5.80 9.82 -20.01
N LYS A 96 7.12 9.76 -20.17
CA LYS A 96 7.89 10.69 -21.01
C LYS A 96 7.54 10.58 -22.49
N ARG A 97 7.28 9.35 -22.97
CA ARG A 97 6.90 9.08 -24.36
C ARG A 97 5.46 9.53 -24.67
N THR A 98 4.55 9.30 -23.74
CA THR A 98 3.10 9.48 -23.95
C THR A 98 2.54 10.79 -23.43
N GLY A 99 3.22 11.43 -22.47
CA GLY A 99 2.76 12.65 -21.79
C GLY A 99 1.73 12.40 -20.68
N TYR A 100 1.39 11.14 -20.37
CA TYR A 100 0.43 10.79 -19.34
C TYR A 100 0.79 9.47 -18.62
N THR A 101 0.10 9.17 -17.54
CA THR A 101 0.13 7.85 -16.87
C THR A 101 -1.30 7.34 -16.68
N ARG A 102 -1.48 6.04 -16.44
CA ARG A 102 -2.80 5.39 -16.31
C ARG A 102 -2.88 4.51 -15.07
N THR A 103 -4.09 4.40 -14.55
CA THR A 103 -4.48 3.49 -13.47
C THR A 103 -4.87 2.11 -14.00
N LEU A 104 -5.23 1.17 -13.12
CA LEU A 104 -5.61 -0.20 -13.48
C LEU A 104 -6.81 -0.24 -14.44
N MET A 105 -7.81 0.62 -14.23
CA MET A 105 -9.00 0.71 -15.09
C MET A 105 -8.84 1.73 -16.22
N GLY A 106 -7.64 2.27 -16.44
CA GLY A 106 -7.35 3.14 -17.57
C GLY A 106 -7.68 4.62 -17.38
N ARG A 107 -8.15 5.06 -16.20
CA ARG A 107 -8.22 6.49 -15.86
C ARG A 107 -6.82 7.08 -15.99
N TYR A 108 -6.69 8.14 -16.79
CA TYR A 108 -5.39 8.74 -17.12
C TYR A 108 -5.18 10.08 -16.38
N ARG A 109 -3.91 10.44 -16.21
CA ARG A 109 -3.47 11.74 -15.71
C ARG A 109 -2.43 12.30 -16.64
N GLU A 110 -2.66 13.50 -17.14
CA GLU A 110 -1.69 14.25 -17.93
C GLU A 110 -0.52 14.73 -17.07
N LEU A 111 0.67 14.75 -17.66
CA LEU A 111 1.93 15.06 -16.96
C LEU A 111 2.68 16.18 -17.70
N PRO A 112 2.14 17.42 -17.68
CA PRO A 112 2.74 18.54 -18.40
C PRO A 112 4.16 18.81 -17.88
N GLY A 113 5.12 18.81 -18.80
CA GLY A 113 6.54 19.06 -18.46
C GLY A 113 7.33 17.83 -18.03
N ILE A 114 6.79 16.62 -18.12
CA ILE A 114 7.53 15.38 -17.82
C ILE A 114 8.75 15.14 -18.75
N ALA A 115 8.68 15.65 -19.99
CA ALA A 115 9.79 15.67 -20.94
C ALA A 115 10.47 17.05 -21.03
N GLY A 116 10.10 17.98 -20.14
CA GLY A 116 10.57 19.36 -20.16
C GLY A 116 11.99 19.54 -19.61
N ARG A 117 12.59 20.71 -19.90
CA ARG A 117 13.93 21.10 -19.43
C ARG A 117 13.95 21.60 -17.98
N ASN A 118 12.80 22.04 -17.43
CA ASN A 118 12.70 22.47 -16.04
C ASN A 118 12.83 21.25 -15.12
N GLY A 119 13.98 21.10 -14.47
CA GLY A 119 14.29 19.96 -13.61
C GLY A 119 13.30 19.76 -12.47
N ALA A 120 12.87 20.84 -11.80
CA ALA A 120 11.94 20.75 -10.67
C ALA A 120 10.55 20.26 -11.11
N LEU A 121 10.02 20.84 -12.20
CA LEU A 121 8.73 20.42 -12.77
C LEU A 121 8.80 18.97 -13.27
N ARG A 122 9.87 18.63 -13.99
CA ARG A 122 10.10 17.26 -14.48
C ARG A 122 10.12 16.26 -13.34
N SER A 123 10.90 16.50 -12.28
CA SER A 123 10.94 15.58 -11.12
C SER A 123 9.61 15.49 -10.39
N HIS A 124 8.82 16.57 -10.34
CA HIS A 124 7.45 16.51 -9.82
C HIS A 124 6.54 15.63 -10.69
N MET A 125 6.63 15.75 -12.01
CA MET A 125 5.87 14.91 -12.94
C MET A 125 6.31 13.44 -12.91
N GLU A 126 7.60 13.15 -12.75
CA GLU A 126 8.10 11.77 -12.58
C GLU A 126 7.54 11.13 -11.30
N ARG A 127 7.46 11.88 -10.19
CA ARG A 127 6.78 11.40 -8.97
C ARG A 127 5.30 11.16 -9.21
N ALA A 128 4.62 12.06 -9.89
CA ALA A 128 3.21 11.90 -10.24
C ALA A 128 2.98 10.69 -11.17
N ALA A 129 3.89 10.41 -12.09
CA ALA A 129 3.85 9.26 -13.00
C ALA A 129 3.86 7.93 -12.25
N ILE A 130 4.67 7.84 -11.18
CA ILE A 130 4.80 6.67 -10.30
C ILE A 130 3.61 6.56 -9.35
N ASN A 131 3.24 7.65 -8.68
CA ASN A 131 2.21 7.62 -7.64
C ASN A 131 0.80 7.36 -8.22
N THR A 132 0.49 7.91 -9.40
CA THR A 132 -0.87 7.86 -9.95
C THR A 132 -1.36 6.43 -10.22
N PRO A 133 -0.58 5.52 -10.85
CA PRO A 133 -0.99 4.12 -11.00
C PRO A 133 -1.26 3.42 -9.66
N ILE A 134 -0.48 3.73 -8.62
CA ILE A 134 -0.61 3.09 -7.30
C ILE A 134 -1.87 3.60 -6.59
N GLN A 135 -1.94 4.91 -6.34
CA GLN A 135 -3.06 5.51 -5.59
C GLN A 135 -4.36 5.47 -6.39
N GLY A 136 -4.28 5.75 -7.68
CA GLY A 136 -5.42 5.65 -8.57
C GLY A 136 -5.86 4.20 -8.78
N GLY A 137 -4.94 3.24 -8.86
CA GLY A 137 -5.26 1.82 -8.89
C GLY A 137 -5.98 1.36 -7.63
N ALA A 138 -5.54 1.78 -6.44
CA ALA A 138 -6.25 1.53 -5.19
C ALA A 138 -7.66 2.14 -5.19
N ALA A 139 -7.82 3.36 -5.71
CA ALA A 139 -9.13 3.98 -5.87
C ALA A 139 -10.03 3.23 -6.87
N ASP A 140 -9.47 2.65 -7.93
CA ASP A 140 -10.21 1.82 -8.89
C ASP A 140 -10.73 0.53 -8.22
N VAL A 141 -9.85 -0.17 -7.50
CA VAL A 141 -10.18 -1.34 -6.67
C VAL A 141 -11.33 -1.02 -5.71
N MET A 142 -11.20 0.09 -4.98
CA MET A 142 -12.18 0.50 -3.98
C MET A 142 -13.52 0.87 -4.62
N THR A 143 -13.50 1.57 -5.76
CA THR A 143 -14.71 1.94 -6.50
C THR A 143 -15.48 0.71 -6.96
N LEU A 144 -14.80 -0.31 -7.47
CA LEU A 144 -15.44 -1.58 -7.85
C LEU A 144 -15.98 -2.33 -6.63
N ALA A 145 -15.23 -2.38 -5.53
CA ALA A 145 -15.70 -2.97 -4.28
C ALA A 145 -16.99 -2.28 -3.80
N MET A 146 -17.05 -0.95 -3.83
CA MET A 146 -18.25 -0.18 -3.49
C MET A 146 -19.44 -0.48 -4.39
N LEU A 147 -19.23 -0.68 -5.70
CA LEU A 147 -20.31 -1.09 -6.59
C LEU A 147 -20.87 -2.46 -6.20
N LYS A 148 -20.00 -3.43 -5.91
CA LYS A 148 -20.43 -4.75 -5.43
C LYS A 148 -21.21 -4.66 -4.12
N LEU A 149 -20.68 -3.91 -3.15
CA LEU A 149 -21.33 -3.67 -1.86
C LEU A 149 -22.71 -3.03 -2.04
N ARG A 150 -22.82 -2.00 -2.87
CA ARG A 150 -24.09 -1.31 -3.17
C ARG A 150 -25.12 -2.24 -3.80
N HIS A 151 -24.68 -3.19 -4.61
CA HIS A 151 -25.54 -4.16 -5.30
C HIS A 151 -25.73 -5.48 -4.54
N SER A 152 -25.19 -5.63 -3.32
CA SER A 152 -25.42 -6.83 -2.52
C SER A 152 -26.84 -6.83 -1.96
N GLN A 153 -27.69 -7.72 -2.51
CA GLN A 153 -29.03 -7.96 -1.99
C GLN A 153 -28.97 -8.50 -0.55
N ARG A 154 -27.94 -9.29 -0.21
CA ARG A 154 -27.77 -9.84 1.14
C ARG A 154 -27.58 -8.73 2.17
N LEU A 155 -26.76 -7.71 1.89
CA LEU A 155 -26.59 -6.58 2.81
C LEU A 155 -27.91 -5.82 3.03
N GLN A 156 -28.70 -5.65 1.96
CA GLN A 156 -30.01 -5.01 2.02
C GLN A 156 -31.00 -5.82 2.86
N ASP A 157 -31.08 -7.14 2.66
CA ASP A 157 -31.96 -8.04 3.40
C ASP A 157 -31.57 -8.13 4.89
N LEU A 158 -30.27 -7.99 5.18
CA LEU A 158 -29.76 -7.90 6.55
C LEU A 158 -30.06 -6.54 7.21
N GLY A 159 -30.47 -5.52 6.45
CA GLY A 159 -30.78 -4.17 6.94
C GLY A 159 -29.56 -3.27 7.09
N PHE A 160 -28.46 -3.56 6.38
CA PHE A 160 -27.22 -2.78 6.45
C PHE A 160 -27.12 -1.75 5.31
N THR A 161 -26.70 -0.53 5.65
CA THR A 161 -26.50 0.58 4.72
C THR A 161 -25.06 1.06 4.76
N LEU A 162 -24.44 1.26 3.59
CA LEU A 162 -23.13 1.90 3.47
C LEU A 162 -23.27 3.40 3.78
N LEU A 163 -22.61 3.85 4.85
CA LEU A 163 -22.61 5.24 5.29
C LEU A 163 -21.52 6.07 4.62
N LEU A 164 -20.28 5.60 4.73
CA LEU A 164 -19.10 6.36 4.36
C LEU A 164 -18.03 5.44 3.78
N GLN A 165 -17.21 6.03 2.91
CA GLN A 165 -15.94 5.47 2.48
C GLN A 165 -14.84 6.45 2.85
N VAL A 166 -13.78 5.94 3.46
CA VAL A 166 -12.59 6.71 3.84
C VAL A 166 -11.37 6.01 3.25
N HIS A 167 -10.93 6.45 2.08
CA HIS A 167 -9.81 5.85 1.36
C HIS A 167 -9.99 4.35 1.06
N ASP A 168 -9.40 3.47 1.83
CA ASP A 168 -9.47 2.01 1.71
C ASP A 168 -10.46 1.37 2.71
N GLU A 169 -11.21 2.19 3.46
CA GLU A 169 -12.15 1.76 4.48
C GLU A 169 -13.60 2.05 4.10
N VAL A 170 -14.53 1.24 4.61
CA VAL A 170 -15.99 1.43 4.52
C VAL A 170 -16.62 1.39 5.90
N MET A 171 -17.66 2.19 6.09
CA MET A 171 -18.47 2.21 7.30
C MET A 171 -19.91 1.86 6.95
N PHE A 172 -20.46 0.89 7.67
CA PHE A 172 -21.85 0.46 7.52
C PHE A 172 -22.62 0.67 8.83
N GLU A 173 -23.92 0.91 8.72
CA GLU A 173 -24.86 0.85 9.85
C GLU A 173 -25.93 -0.20 9.60
N GLY A 174 -26.41 -0.86 10.67
CA GLY A 174 -27.46 -1.86 10.58
C GLY A 174 -27.74 -2.55 11.91
N PRO A 175 -28.64 -3.55 11.93
CA PRO A 175 -29.01 -4.27 13.15
C PRO A 175 -27.83 -5.07 13.74
N ALA A 176 -27.55 -4.85 15.04
CA ALA A 176 -26.39 -5.43 15.72
C ALA A 176 -26.41 -6.96 15.73
N GLU A 177 -27.59 -7.57 15.83
CA GLU A 177 -27.80 -9.02 15.84
C GLU A 177 -27.38 -9.70 14.53
N ARG A 178 -27.25 -8.94 13.44
CA ARG A 178 -26.88 -9.41 12.09
C ARG A 178 -25.48 -8.97 11.65
N ALA A 179 -24.74 -8.29 12.53
CA ALA A 179 -23.47 -7.67 12.17
C ALA A 179 -22.38 -8.67 11.74
N ALA A 180 -22.36 -9.87 12.32
CA ALA A 180 -21.42 -10.92 11.91
C ALA A 180 -21.68 -11.41 10.48
N GLU A 181 -22.94 -11.56 10.08
CA GLU A 181 -23.32 -11.95 8.72
C GLU A 181 -23.04 -10.83 7.72
N ALA A 182 -23.33 -9.59 8.09
CA ALA A 182 -23.03 -8.42 7.28
C ALA A 182 -21.52 -8.30 7.06
N LYS A 183 -20.70 -8.46 8.11
CA LYS A 183 -19.24 -8.49 7.99
C LYS A 183 -18.77 -9.53 6.99
N ALA A 184 -19.27 -10.76 7.06
CA ALA A 184 -18.87 -11.82 6.12
C ALA A 184 -19.17 -11.45 4.66
N GLU A 185 -20.33 -10.85 4.41
CA GLU A 185 -20.74 -10.39 3.08
C GLU A 185 -19.90 -9.20 2.57
N VAL A 186 -19.60 -8.22 3.45
CA VAL A 186 -18.72 -7.10 3.10
C VAL A 186 -17.31 -7.59 2.76
N VAL A 187 -16.75 -8.49 3.57
CA VAL A 187 -15.45 -9.13 3.30
C VAL A 187 -15.49 -9.81 1.92
N ALA A 188 -16.50 -10.63 1.64
CA ALA A 188 -16.61 -11.33 0.35
C ALA A 188 -16.64 -10.36 -0.84
N CYS A 189 -17.40 -9.27 -0.75
CA CYS A 189 -17.48 -8.25 -1.79
C CYS A 189 -16.14 -7.54 -2.02
N MET A 190 -15.43 -7.19 -0.94
CA MET A 190 -14.18 -6.42 -1.00
C MET A 190 -12.95 -7.26 -1.31
N GLN A 191 -12.97 -8.57 -1.06
CA GLN A 191 -11.85 -9.47 -1.33
C GLN A 191 -11.60 -9.66 -2.83
N ARG A 192 -12.65 -9.60 -3.66
CA ARG A 192 -12.55 -9.85 -5.12
C ARG A 192 -13.28 -8.80 -5.95
N PRO A 193 -12.88 -7.52 -5.91
CA PRO A 193 -13.57 -6.47 -6.66
C PRO A 193 -13.44 -6.62 -8.18
N PHE A 194 -12.40 -7.31 -8.65
CA PHE A 194 -12.14 -7.64 -10.05
C PHE A 194 -12.48 -9.09 -10.42
N ASP A 195 -13.30 -9.77 -9.62
CA ASP A 195 -13.59 -11.20 -9.77
C ASP A 195 -12.27 -12.00 -9.81
N ASP A 196 -12.02 -12.76 -10.87
CA ASP A 196 -10.82 -13.57 -11.05
C ASP A 196 -9.69 -12.85 -11.80
N ALA A 197 -9.87 -11.58 -12.19
CA ALA A 197 -8.85 -10.83 -12.94
C ALA A 197 -7.66 -10.37 -12.06
N LEU A 198 -7.83 -10.36 -10.73
CA LEU A 198 -6.75 -10.09 -9.75
C LEU A 198 -6.79 -11.12 -8.61
N PRO A 199 -5.65 -11.36 -7.94
CA PRO A 199 -5.63 -12.16 -6.71
C PRO A 199 -6.57 -11.60 -5.64
N SER A 200 -7.09 -12.49 -4.79
CA SER A 200 -7.90 -12.10 -3.64
C SER A 200 -7.12 -11.13 -2.75
N LEU A 201 -7.77 -10.04 -2.38
CA LEU A 201 -7.24 -9.03 -1.48
C LEU A 201 -7.48 -9.43 -0.02
N LEU A 202 -6.64 -8.93 0.87
CA LEU A 202 -6.87 -9.02 2.32
C LEU A 202 -7.87 -7.93 2.72
N VAL A 203 -8.87 -8.30 3.54
CA VAL A 203 -9.86 -7.38 4.07
C VAL A 203 -10.03 -7.66 5.55
N ASP A 204 -9.61 -6.71 6.38
CA ASP A 204 -9.80 -6.75 7.81
C ASP A 204 -10.96 -5.83 8.20
N LEU A 205 -11.95 -6.39 8.89
CA LEU A 205 -13.12 -5.63 9.35
C LEU A 205 -13.36 -5.89 10.84
N ALA A 206 -13.60 -4.81 11.57
CA ALA A 206 -14.14 -4.83 12.92
C ALA A 206 -15.67 -4.66 12.87
N VAL A 207 -16.33 -5.23 13.87
CA VAL A 207 -17.76 -5.04 14.16
C VAL A 207 -17.85 -4.35 15.51
#